data_AF-A0A2V7TLE3-F1
#
_entry.id   AF-A0A2V7TLE3-F1
#
_cell.length_a   1.000
_cell.length_b   1.000
_cell.length_c   1.000
_cell.angle_alpha   90.00
_cell.angle_beta   90.00
_cell.angle_gamma   90.00
#
_symmetry.space_group_name_H-M   'P 1'
#
loop_
_entity.id
_entity.type
_entity.pdbx_description
1 polymer ?
#
loop_
_entity_poly.entity_id
_entity_poly.type
_entity_poly.pdbx_seq_one_letter_code
_entity_poly.pdbx_strand_id
1 'polypeptide(L)'
;MSPLLGLLGTVLGVMDAFIGIAVGGSGNIAAVAPGVAEALVTTVGGLAVAVPSVMAYNLFVNRLGLFAGELEGFAQEIIGTLAREGRL
;
A
#
# COMPACT_ATOMS: atom_id res chain seq x y z
N MET A 1 2.55 -3.75 0.65
CA MET A 1 3.87 -3.87 -0.04
C MET A 1 4.33 -2.56 -0.71
N SER A 2 3.45 -1.72 -1.28
CA SER A 2 3.86 -0.49 -2.00
C SER A 2 4.78 0.49 -1.23
N PRO A 3 4.56 0.83 0.05
CA PRO A 3 5.44 1.77 0.77
C PRO A 3 6.80 1.16 1.16
N LEU A 4 6.82 -0.15 1.43
CA LEU A 4 8.04 -0.85 1.85
C LEU A 4 9.09 -0.90 0.73
N LEU A 5 8.66 -0.90 -0.54
CA LEU A 5 9.53 -0.77 -1.70
C LEU A 5 10.23 0.60 -1.75
N GLY A 6 9.53 1.69 -1.42
CA GLY A 6 10.12 3.03 -1.36
C GLY A 6 11.14 3.18 -0.23
N LEU A 7 10.84 2.60 0.93
CA LEU A 7 11.79 2.52 2.04
C LEU A 7 13.04 1.72 1.68
N LEU A 8 12.89 0.57 1.02
CA LEU A 8 14.01 -0.23 0.54
C LEU A 8 14.91 0.57 -0.43
N GLY A 9 14.31 1.31 -1.37
CA GLY A 9 15.04 2.20 -2.28
C GLY A 9 15.86 3.27 -1.54
N THR A 10 15.33 3.83 -0.45
CA THR A 10 16.11 4.79 0.35
C THR A 10 17.32 4.17 1.02
N VAL A 11 17.19 2.95 1.56
CA VAL A 11 18.28 2.25 2.22
C VAL A 11 19.40 1.94 1.24
N LEU A 12 19.04 1.50 0.01
CA LEU A 12 20.02 1.21 -1.04
C LEU A 12 20.72 2.49 -1.52
N GLY A 13 20.00 3.58 -1.81
CA GLY A 13 20.61 4.83 -2.27
C GLY A 13 21.51 5.49 -1.23
N VAL A 14 21.14 5.41 0.05
CA VAL A 14 22.00 5.87 1.16
C VAL A 14 23.24 4.97 1.30
N MET A 15 23.08 3.65 1.18
CA MET A 15 24.20 2.70 1.22
C MET A 15 25.22 3.00 0.10
N ASP A 16 24.75 3.18 -1.14
CA ASP A 16 25.62 3.48 -2.28
C ASP A 16 26.35 4.82 -2.11
N ALA A 17 25.68 5.83 -1.54
CA ALA A 17 26.31 7.11 -1.21
C ALA A 17 27.46 6.95 -0.20
N PHE A 18 27.27 6.15 0.86
CA PHE A 18 28.32 5.90 1.86
C PHE A 18 29.47 5.04 1.31
N ILE A 19 29.20 4.08 0.42
CA ILE A 19 30.25 3.30 -0.26
C ILE A 19 31.12 4.22 -1.13
N GLY A 20 30.52 5.18 -1.84
CA GLY A 20 31.25 6.17 -2.64
C GLY A 20 32.24 7.01 -1.82
N ILE A 21 31.86 7.43 -0.60
CA ILE A 21 32.75 8.14 0.33
C ILE A 21 33.91 7.23 0.77
N ALA A 22 33.61 5.98 1.13
CA ALA A 22 34.59 5.03 1.63
C ALA A 22 35.68 4.72 0.59
N VAL A 23 35.31 4.63 -0.69
CA VAL A 23 36.26 4.42 -1.81
C VAL A 23 37.00 5.71 -2.18
N GLY A 24 36.32 6.87 -2.11
CA GLY A 24 36.88 8.17 -2.51
C GLY A 24 37.80 8.82 -1.47
N GLY A 25 37.86 8.31 -0.23
CA GLY A 25 38.81 8.73 0.81
C GLY A 25 38.63 10.18 1.34
N SER A 26 37.61 10.91 0.89
CA SER A 26 37.30 12.26 1.36
C SER A 26 35.90 12.31 1.96
N GLY A 27 35.79 12.73 3.23
CA GLY A 27 34.51 12.90 3.94
C GLY A 27 33.70 14.11 3.46
N ASN A 28 33.81 14.46 2.18
CA ASN A 28 33.11 15.61 1.61
C ASN A 28 31.61 15.30 1.50
N ILE A 29 30.81 15.91 2.38
CA ILE A 29 29.36 15.73 2.46
C ILE A 29 28.67 16.09 1.14
N ALA A 30 29.26 16.97 0.32
CA ALA A 30 28.74 17.31 -1.01
C ALA A 30 28.70 16.10 -1.96
N ALA A 31 29.56 15.10 -1.78
CA ALA A 31 29.57 13.88 -2.59
C ALA A 31 28.39 12.93 -2.27
N VAL A 32 27.73 13.11 -1.13
CA VAL A 32 26.63 12.26 -0.63
C VAL A 32 25.26 12.78 -1.07
N ALA A 33 25.17 14.10 -1.31
CA ALA A 33 23.92 14.77 -1.67
C ALA A 33 23.17 14.13 -2.87
N PRO A 34 23.85 13.66 -3.94
CA PRO A 34 23.16 13.03 -5.07
C PRO A 34 22.48 11.70 -4.70
N GLY A 35 23.17 10.81 -3.97
CA GLY A 35 22.61 9.50 -3.60
C GLY A 35 21.44 9.60 -2.61
N VAL A 36 21.46 10.61 -1.73
CA VAL A 36 20.32 10.91 -0.85
C VAL A 36 19.13 11.46 -1.64
N ALA A 37 19.37 12.26 -2.68
CA ALA A 37 18.30 12.76 -3.53
C ALA A 37 17.61 11.63 -4.30
N GLU A 38 18.35 10.68 -4.88
CA GLU A 38 17.76 9.50 -5.53
C GLU A 38 16.98 8.61 -4.55
N ALA A 39 17.52 8.42 -3.34
CA ALA A 39 16.81 7.74 -2.26
C ALA A 39 15.43 8.38 -2.00
N LEU A 40 15.35 9.70 -1.89
CA LEU A 40 14.08 10.40 -1.66
C LEU A 40 13.08 10.22 -2.82
N VAL A 41 13.54 10.19 -4.07
CA VAL A 41 12.68 9.97 -5.24
C VAL A 41 12.00 8.59 -5.17
N THR A 42 12.71 7.55 -4.72
CA THR A 42 12.11 6.22 -4.58
C THR A 42 11.00 6.16 -3.53
N THR A 43 11.10 6.94 -2.45
CA THR A 43 10.02 7.08 -1.45
C THR A 43 8.79 7.78 -2.02
N VAL A 44 9.00 8.88 -2.75
CA VAL A 44 7.92 9.60 -3.43
C VAL A 44 7.20 8.68 -4.42
N GLY A 45 7.95 7.90 -5.20
CA GLY A 45 7.39 6.87 -6.09
C GLY A 45 6.58 5.81 -5.34
N GLY A 46 7.09 5.29 -4.23
CA GLY A 46 6.39 4.32 -3.39
C GLY A 46 5.07 4.86 -2.80
N LEU A 47 5.06 6.13 -2.40
CA LEU A 47 3.85 6.82 -1.92
C LEU A 47 2.85 7.08 -3.04
N ALA A 48 3.32 7.47 -4.23
CA ALA A 48 2.48 7.71 -5.40
C ALA A 48 1.68 6.47 -5.82
N VAL A 49 2.23 5.26 -5.63
CA VAL A 49 1.52 4.00 -5.89
C VAL A 49 0.68 3.56 -4.69
N ALA A 50 1.13 3.84 -3.46
CA ALA A 50 0.45 3.39 -2.25
C ALA A 50 -0.91 4.08 -2.04
N VAL A 51 -0.99 5.40 -2.23
CA VAL A 51 -2.22 6.17 -1.97
C VAL A 51 -3.38 5.73 -2.87
N PRO A 52 -3.22 5.63 -4.21
CA PRO A 52 -4.30 5.17 -5.09
C PRO A 52 -4.71 3.72 -4.80
N SER A 53 -3.75 2.86 -4.47
CA SER A 53 -4.02 1.44 -4.17
C SER A 53 -4.92 1.28 -2.94
N VAL A 54 -4.67 2.06 -1.88
CA VAL A 54 -5.48 2.03 -0.65
C VAL A 54 -6.87 2.65 -0.88
N MET A 55 -6.97 3.69 -1.71
CA MET A 55 -8.26 4.26 -2.09
C MET A 55 -9.12 3.24 -2.86
N ALA A 56 -8.54 2.55 -3.85
CA ALA A 56 -9.22 1.53 -4.62
C ALA A 56 -9.68 0.36 -3.72
N TYR A 57 -8.80 -0.11 -2.83
CA TYR A 57 -9.15 -1.16 -1.88
C TYR A 57 -10.36 -0.79 -1.01
N ASN A 58 -10.37 0.39 -0.41
CA ASN A 58 -11.51 0.84 0.39
C ASN A 58 -12.79 0.95 -0.42
N LEU A 59 -12.72 1.40 -1.67
CA LEU A 59 -13.87 1.47 -2.55
C LEU A 59 -14.47 0.09 -2.81
N PHE A 60 -13.62 -0.91 -3.11
CA PHE A 60 -14.08 -2.27 -3.36
C PHE A 60 -14.61 -2.95 -2.09
N VAL A 61 -13.96 -2.77 -0.95
CA VAL A 61 -14.44 -3.33 0.33
C VAL A 61 -15.81 -2.78 0.69
N ASN A 62 -16.03 -1.47 0.54
CA ASN A 62 -17.35 -0.89 0.77
C ASN A 62 -18.41 -1.46 -0.19
N ARG A 63 -18.08 -1.63 -1.47
CA ARG A 63 -18.99 -2.23 -2.46
C ARG A 63 -19.34 -3.68 -2.10
N LEU A 64 -18.35 -4.46 -1.69
CA LEU A 64 -18.53 -5.84 -1.27
C LEU A 64 -19.40 -5.93 0.00
N GLY A 65 -19.20 -5.03 0.96
CA GLY A 65 -20.03 -4.96 2.17
C GLY A 65 -21.50 -4.69 1.87
N LEU A 66 -21.79 -3.76 0.94
CA LEU A 66 -23.16 -3.51 0.50
C LEU A 66 -23.77 -4.75 -0.17
N PHE A 67 -23.05 -5.38 -1.09
CA PHE A 67 -23.52 -6.58 -1.78
C PHE A 67 -23.74 -7.76 -0.82
N ALA A 68 -22.85 -7.94 0.15
CA ALA A 68 -23.01 -8.95 1.20
C ALA A 68 -24.26 -8.68 2.05
N GLY A 69 -24.49 -7.42 2.42
CA GLY A 69 -25.70 -7.02 3.16
C GLY A 69 -27.00 -7.26 2.39
N GLU A 70 -27.01 -7.00 1.09
CA GLU A 70 -28.16 -7.33 0.22
C GLU A 70 -28.42 -8.84 0.18
N LEU A 71 -27.37 -9.64 0.05
CA LEU A 71 -27.47 -11.10 0.03
C LEU A 71 -27.96 -11.66 1.37
N GLU A 72 -27.49 -11.12 2.49
CA GLU A 72 -27.98 -11.46 3.82
C GLU A 72 -29.47 -11.11 3.98
N GLY A 73 -29.88 -9.93 3.52
CA GLY A 73 -31.28 -9.51 3.52
C GLY A 73 -32.17 -10.47 2.71
N PHE A 74 -31.73 -10.85 1.51
CA PHE A 74 -32.43 -11.83 0.68
C PHE A 74 -32.53 -13.21 1.35
N ALA A 75 -31.45 -13.67 1.98
CA ALA A 75 -31.45 -14.93 2.71
C ALA A 75 -32.45 -14.90 3.89
N GLN A 76 -32.50 -13.79 4.62
CA GLN A 76 -33.46 -13.61 5.71
C GLN A 76 -34.91 -13.61 5.22
N GLU A 77 -35.19 -12.99 4.07
CA GLU A 77 -36.53 -12.97 3.49
C GLU A 77 -37.00 -14.38 3.06
N ILE A 78 -36.11 -15.18 2.48
CA ILE A 78 -36.40 -16.58 2.13
C ILE A 78 -36.67 -17.40 3.39
N ILE A 79 -35.80 -17.31 4.41
CA ILE A 79 -35.98 -18.03 5.67
C ILE A 79 -37.29 -17.61 6.34
N GLY A 80 -37.59 -16.31 6.38
CA GLY A 80 -38.83 -15.78 6.94
C GLY A 80 -40.05 -16.30 6.21
N THR A 81 -40.01 -16.40 4.88
CA THR A 81 -41.11 -16.94 4.06
C THR A 81 -41.32 -18.44 4.32
N LEU A 82 -40.24 -19.23 4.36
CA LEU A 82 -40.33 -20.67 4.64
C LEU A 82 -40.85 -20.97 6.05
N ALA A 83 -40.42 -20.20 7.05
CA ALA A 83 -40.92 -20.29 8.42
C ALA A 83 -42.42 -19.95 8.49
N ARG A 84 -42.88 -18.98 7.68
CA ARG A 84 -44.29 -18.57 7.61
C ARG A 84 -45.18 -19.62 6.93
N GLU A 85 -44.64 -20.36 5.97
CA GLU A 85 -45.32 -21.52 5.34
C GLU A 85 -45.34 -22.78 6.21
N GLY A 86 -44.73 -22.77 7.41
CA GLY A 86 -44.68 -23.92 8.31
C GLY A 86 -43.84 -25.09 7.78
N ARG A 87 -42.92 -24.81 6.85
CA ARG A 87 -42.01 -25.80 6.25
C ARG A 87 -40.67 -25.92 6.99
N LEU A 88 -40.54 -25.20 8.11
CA LEU A 88 -39.45 -25.27 9.10
C LEU A 88 -40.08 -25.44 10.49
#